data_AF-A0A165CJA4-F1
#
_entry.id   AF-A0A165CJA4-F1
#
_cell.length_a   1.000
_cell.length_b   1.000
_cell.length_c   1.000
_cell.angle_alpha   90.00
_cell.angle_beta   90.00
_cell.angle_gamma   90.00
#
_symmetry.space_group_name_H-M   'P 1'
#
loop_
_entity.id
_entity.type
_entity.pdbx_description
1 polymer ?
#
loop_
_entity_poly.entity_id
_entity_poly.type
_entity_poly.pdbx_seq_one_letter_code
_entity_poly.pdbx_strand_id
1 'polypeptide(L)'
;MSETSYDDQGVQLPSDTVFLSRPLWFPFLRDNVTHEELIDLTRLHVKGPNGLKELAKRYRGIPSGMNKADLQRRLWDLAINRAEWPNALHAGKRRSHKGRSATSSTRPKLSDKRTEALLATLPPAATRGHAVRTPAEIAALEQFFADNVALNEAEDRYDAAGEDMQVDVPATSDSTAPHQLYLSEGQFSRISSLVLTTLQTSGLALVPAAHVAQPTPLPSASSGTASTQTRPNTALLSPPEPPTDADRSERTISIFGTDFTFLYSKLPDPPTVQVTENISLLAAHWGDNENEWRTVQASAFLVIAGTSIPLGLWKRVYKGWKGRNDARWKKAKGPWIERKFLVAAFRKAGTEAAFWERFSDAKGEHLGFTKITDALRRARCNAAARIAERAKAQYGASFDDKFGYIKSGKRCVLSRDHAIAKKYIELGNELSAELADGYASEEE
;
A
#
# COMPACT_ATOMS: atom_id res chain seq x y z
N MET A 1 26.49 -45.77 -22.14
CA MET A 1 26.72 -44.53 -22.89
C MET A 1 26.05 -43.42 -22.08
N SER A 2 26.85 -42.51 -21.52
CA SER A 2 26.37 -41.44 -20.64
C SER A 2 26.16 -40.19 -21.49
N GLU A 3 24.91 -39.77 -21.70
CA GLU A 3 24.59 -38.54 -22.44
C GLU A 3 24.77 -37.32 -21.51
N THR A 4 25.80 -36.51 -21.77
CA THR A 4 25.95 -35.16 -21.22
C THR A 4 25.09 -34.18 -22.03
N SER A 5 24.16 -33.50 -21.35
CA SER A 5 23.27 -32.49 -21.95
C SER A 5 23.81 -31.07 -21.68
N TYR A 6 23.81 -30.22 -22.71
CA TYR A 6 24.25 -28.83 -22.69
C TYR A 6 23.06 -27.92 -23.04
N ASP A 7 23.03 -26.68 -22.54
CA ASP A 7 22.01 -25.70 -22.93
C ASP A 7 22.31 -25.02 -24.28
N ASP A 8 21.37 -24.18 -24.76
CA ASP A 8 21.50 -23.39 -26.00
C ASP A 8 22.65 -22.35 -25.97
N GLN A 9 23.37 -22.23 -24.86
CA GLN A 9 24.55 -21.39 -24.70
C GLN A 9 25.85 -22.20 -24.51
N GLY A 10 25.78 -23.54 -24.63
CA GLY A 10 26.94 -24.42 -24.51
C GLY A 10 27.50 -24.51 -23.08
N VAL A 11 26.75 -24.09 -22.07
CA VAL A 11 27.18 -24.19 -20.67
C VAL A 11 26.86 -25.59 -20.17
N GLN A 12 27.87 -26.28 -19.65
CA GLN A 12 27.68 -27.59 -19.02
C GLN A 12 26.83 -27.42 -17.76
N LEU A 13 25.54 -27.70 -17.88
CA LEU A 13 24.64 -27.65 -16.75
C LEU A 13 25.09 -28.70 -15.73
N PRO A 14 25.16 -28.36 -14.42
CA PRO A 14 25.43 -29.37 -13.41
C PRO A 14 24.40 -30.48 -13.55
N SER A 15 24.88 -31.73 -13.57
CA SER A 15 24.11 -32.93 -13.92
C SER A 15 22.81 -33.08 -13.12
N ASP A 16 22.70 -32.41 -11.98
CA ASP A 16 21.55 -32.43 -11.08
C ASP A 16 20.36 -31.56 -11.56
N THR A 17 20.56 -30.64 -12.52
CA THR A 17 19.54 -29.66 -12.93
C THR A 17 18.60 -30.13 -14.03
N VAL A 18 18.98 -31.16 -14.79
CA VAL A 18 18.23 -31.62 -15.98
C VAL A 18 16.97 -32.43 -15.60
N PHE A 19 16.87 -32.90 -14.36
CA PHE A 19 15.83 -33.84 -13.93
C PHE A 19 14.47 -33.23 -13.56
N LEU A 20 14.30 -31.90 -13.61
CA LEU A 20 13.09 -31.23 -13.11
C LEU A 20 12.11 -30.79 -14.20
N SER A 21 12.40 -30.98 -15.49
CA SER A 21 11.60 -30.45 -16.60
C SER A 21 10.34 -31.25 -16.93
N ARG A 22 10.12 -32.41 -16.30
CA ARG A 22 8.91 -33.23 -16.51
C ARG A 22 7.92 -33.06 -15.36
N PRO A 23 6.62 -32.91 -15.65
CA PRO A 23 5.61 -32.94 -14.61
C PRO A 23 5.57 -34.32 -13.96
N LEU A 24 5.44 -34.35 -12.64
CA LEU A 24 5.48 -35.56 -11.83
C LEU A 24 4.13 -35.81 -11.17
N TRP A 25 3.76 -37.07 -11.03
CA TRP A 25 2.54 -37.47 -10.33
C TRP A 25 2.79 -37.47 -8.83
N PHE A 26 1.89 -36.84 -8.09
CA PHE A 26 1.91 -36.79 -6.65
C PHE A 26 0.60 -37.30 -6.07
N PRO A 27 0.62 -38.08 -4.99
CA PRO A 27 -0.59 -38.52 -4.35
C PRO A 27 -1.16 -37.37 -3.50
N PHE A 28 -2.48 -37.28 -3.43
CA PHE A 28 -3.20 -36.46 -2.47
C PHE A 28 -4.43 -37.19 -1.96
N LEU A 29 -4.82 -36.90 -0.71
CA LEU A 29 -6.02 -37.49 -0.10
C LEU A 29 -7.21 -36.54 -0.28
N ARG A 30 -8.29 -37.06 -0.85
CA ARG A 30 -9.60 -36.40 -0.87
C ARG A 30 -10.64 -37.45 -0.47
N ASP A 31 -11.47 -37.11 0.53
CA ASP A 31 -12.51 -38.02 1.03
C ASP A 31 -11.99 -39.41 1.45
N ASN A 32 -10.78 -39.45 2.02
CA ASN A 32 -10.03 -40.67 2.38
C ASN A 32 -9.68 -41.61 1.20
N VAL A 33 -9.85 -41.14 -0.04
CA VAL A 33 -9.40 -41.84 -1.25
C VAL A 33 -8.11 -41.18 -1.74
N THR A 34 -7.13 -42.00 -2.10
CA THR A 34 -5.88 -41.53 -2.70
C THR A 34 -6.13 -41.20 -4.17
N HIS A 35 -5.88 -39.95 -4.55
CA HIS A 35 -5.91 -39.48 -5.92
C HIS A 35 -4.49 -39.10 -6.36
N GLU A 36 -4.23 -39.14 -7.67
CA GLU A 36 -2.98 -38.67 -8.25
C GLU A 36 -3.21 -37.29 -8.91
N GLU A 37 -2.34 -36.33 -8.63
CA GLU A 37 -2.32 -35.01 -9.28
C GLU A 37 -1.01 -34.87 -10.04
N LEU A 38 -1.09 -34.48 -11.31
CA LEU A 38 0.09 -34.18 -12.11
C LEU A 38 0.57 -32.77 -11.78
N ILE A 39 1.73 -32.65 -11.15
CA ILE A 39 2.29 -31.39 -10.69
C ILE A 39 3.61 -31.11 -11.42
N ASP A 40 3.66 -29.96 -12.07
CA ASP A 40 4.89 -29.43 -12.66
C ASP A 40 5.69 -28.67 -11.58
N LEU A 41 6.76 -29.31 -11.08
CA LEU A 41 7.62 -28.71 -10.07
C LEU A 41 8.26 -27.42 -10.58
N THR A 42 8.53 -27.26 -11.88
CA THR A 42 9.07 -26.01 -12.46
C THR A 42 8.08 -24.86 -12.35
N ARG A 43 6.79 -25.11 -12.58
CA ARG A 43 5.73 -24.08 -12.41
C ARG A 43 5.53 -23.69 -10.95
N LEU A 44 5.74 -24.61 -10.02
CA LEU A 44 5.75 -24.30 -8.58
C LEU A 44 6.93 -23.40 -8.19
N HIS A 45 8.05 -23.43 -8.93
CA HIS A 45 9.13 -22.46 -8.71
C HIS A 45 8.68 -21.03 -9.01
N VAL A 46 7.85 -20.83 -10.03
CA VAL A 46 7.36 -19.52 -10.45
C VAL A 46 6.45 -18.89 -9.40
N LYS A 47 5.76 -19.71 -8.59
CA LYS A 47 4.93 -19.24 -7.45
C LYS A 47 5.73 -18.88 -6.19
N GLY A 48 7.07 -18.89 -6.26
CA GLY A 48 7.95 -18.54 -5.16
C GLY A 48 8.19 -19.68 -4.15
N PRO A 49 9.04 -19.46 -3.13
CA PRO A 49 9.49 -20.50 -2.18
C PRO A 49 8.35 -21.12 -1.36
N ASN A 50 7.19 -20.46 -1.29
CA ASN A 50 6.04 -20.94 -0.52
C ASN A 50 5.30 -22.08 -1.21
N GLY A 51 5.29 -22.16 -2.54
CA GLY A 51 4.58 -23.23 -3.26
C GLY A 51 5.14 -24.62 -2.94
N LEU A 52 6.46 -24.74 -2.97
CA LEU A 52 7.18 -25.96 -2.61
C LEU A 52 6.98 -26.34 -1.14
N LYS A 53 7.04 -25.35 -0.23
CA LYS A 53 6.79 -25.59 1.21
C LYS A 53 5.37 -26.06 1.48
N GLU A 54 4.35 -25.48 0.83
CA GLU A 54 2.96 -25.91 0.97
C GLU A 54 2.74 -27.34 0.42
N LEU A 55 3.42 -27.70 -0.68
CA LEU A 55 3.38 -29.06 -1.19
C LEU A 55 4.04 -30.05 -0.21
N ALA A 56 5.22 -29.72 0.31
CA ALA A 56 5.92 -30.55 1.30
C ALA A 56 5.12 -30.77 2.60
N LYS A 57 4.34 -29.77 3.05
CA LYS A 57 3.47 -29.90 4.23
C LYS A 57 2.38 -30.96 4.08
N ARG A 58 2.07 -31.43 2.86
CA ARG A 58 1.10 -32.52 2.63
C ARG A 58 1.68 -33.89 2.97
N TYR A 59 3.01 -34.01 3.01
CA TYR A 59 3.71 -35.28 3.15
C TYR A 59 4.44 -35.40 4.49
N ARG A 60 4.20 -36.51 5.19
CA ARG A 60 4.91 -36.91 6.40
C ARG A 60 6.37 -37.19 6.06
N GLY A 61 7.29 -36.62 6.85
CA GLY A 61 8.73 -36.87 6.71
C GLY A 61 9.49 -35.89 5.81
N ILE A 62 8.82 -34.91 5.21
CA ILE A 62 9.48 -33.80 4.50
C ILE A 62 9.38 -32.52 5.35
N PRO A 63 10.46 -32.10 6.05
CA PRO A 63 10.43 -30.88 6.85
C PRO A 63 10.29 -29.64 5.96
N SER A 64 9.26 -28.81 6.20
CA SER A 64 9.03 -27.57 5.43
C SER A 64 10.10 -26.47 5.62
N GLY A 65 11.02 -26.65 6.58
CA GLY A 65 12.12 -25.75 6.88
C GLY A 65 13.42 -26.02 6.12
N MET A 66 13.48 -27.05 5.27
CA MET A 66 14.69 -27.37 4.50
C MET A 66 15.01 -26.29 3.45
N ASN A 67 16.26 -26.27 2.99
CA ASN A 67 16.64 -25.46 1.85
C ASN A 67 15.84 -25.92 0.60
N LYS A 68 15.79 -25.06 -0.42
CA LYS A 68 14.97 -25.30 -1.61
C LYS A 68 15.38 -26.56 -2.39
N ALA A 69 16.68 -26.79 -2.55
CA ALA A 69 17.22 -27.90 -3.33
C ALA A 69 16.90 -29.25 -2.66
N ASP A 70 17.07 -29.35 -1.34
CA ASP A 70 16.77 -30.57 -0.58
C ASP A 70 15.28 -30.90 -0.61
N LEU A 71 14.44 -29.87 -0.52
CA LEU A 71 12.99 -30.03 -0.54
C LEU A 71 12.50 -30.50 -1.92
N GLN A 72 13.15 -30.05 -3.00
CA GLN A 72 12.90 -30.56 -4.34
C GLN A 72 13.36 -32.00 -4.50
N ARG A 73 14.57 -32.33 -4.06
CA ARG A 73 15.11 -33.69 -4.11
C ARG A 73 14.19 -34.67 -3.39
N ARG A 74 13.76 -34.34 -2.16
CA ARG A 74 12.83 -35.20 -1.40
C ARG A 74 11.46 -35.34 -2.03
N LEU A 75 10.91 -34.27 -2.61
CA LEU A 75 9.64 -34.36 -3.35
C LEU A 75 9.78 -35.21 -4.62
N TRP A 76 10.93 -35.14 -5.28
CA TRP A 76 11.23 -35.94 -6.46
C TRP A 76 11.40 -37.42 -6.11
N ASP A 77 12.18 -37.73 -5.07
CA ASP A 77 12.36 -39.10 -4.54
C ASP A 77 10.99 -39.70 -4.17
N LEU A 78 10.15 -38.91 -3.50
CA LEU A 78 8.79 -39.33 -3.17
C LEU A 78 7.94 -39.60 -4.42
N ALA A 79 8.02 -38.75 -5.45
CA ALA A 79 7.24 -38.92 -6.67
C ALA A 79 7.61 -40.20 -7.44
N ILE A 80 8.88 -40.62 -7.37
CA ILE A 80 9.37 -41.84 -8.03
C ILE A 80 9.05 -43.08 -7.21
N ASN A 81 9.18 -43.01 -5.89
CA ASN A 81 8.93 -44.13 -5.00
C ASN A 81 7.45 -44.28 -4.66
N ARG A 82 6.64 -44.68 -5.65
CA ARG A 82 5.18 -44.89 -5.50
C ARG A 82 4.79 -45.84 -4.36
N ALA A 83 5.66 -46.79 -4.04
CA ALA A 83 5.45 -47.73 -2.93
C ALA A 83 5.41 -47.05 -1.55
N GLU A 84 6.04 -45.88 -1.39
CA GLU A 84 6.08 -45.14 -0.12
C GLU A 84 4.87 -44.22 0.10
N TRP A 85 4.07 -43.99 -0.95
CA TRP A 85 2.94 -43.05 -0.93
C TRP A 85 1.95 -43.28 0.23
N PRO A 86 1.55 -44.53 0.56
CA PRO A 86 0.63 -44.77 1.68
C PRO A 86 1.19 -44.31 3.03
N ASN A 87 2.52 -44.35 3.20
CA ASN A 87 3.19 -43.98 4.44
C ASN A 87 3.55 -42.47 4.48
N ALA A 88 3.77 -41.88 3.31
CA ALA A 88 4.14 -40.49 3.15
C ALA A 88 2.94 -39.54 3.25
N LEU A 89 1.72 -39.98 2.97
CA LEU A 89 0.56 -39.11 3.14
C LEU A 89 0.22 -38.93 4.62
N HIS A 90 -0.06 -37.69 5.03
CA HIS A 90 -0.72 -37.48 6.31
C HIS A 90 -2.11 -38.13 6.26
N ALA A 91 -2.27 -39.32 6.84
CA ALA A 91 -3.59 -39.87 7.18
C ALA A 91 -4.32 -38.75 7.89
N GLY A 92 -5.33 -38.19 7.22
CA GLY A 92 -5.78 -36.84 7.46
C GLY A 92 -5.85 -36.58 8.94
N LYS A 93 -4.89 -35.81 9.49
CA LYS A 93 -5.22 -34.95 10.61
C LYS A 93 -6.27 -34.06 9.97
N ARG A 94 -7.54 -34.51 10.04
CA ARG A 94 -8.71 -33.64 10.01
C ARG A 94 -8.18 -32.45 10.78
N ARG A 95 -8.02 -31.30 10.12
CA ARG A 95 -8.00 -30.06 10.86
C ARG A 95 -9.25 -30.24 11.69
N SER A 96 -9.07 -30.53 12.97
CA SER A 96 -10.15 -30.38 13.91
C SER A 96 -10.47 -28.93 13.66
N HIS A 97 -11.54 -28.70 12.89
CA HIS A 97 -12.27 -27.46 12.99
C HIS A 97 -12.29 -27.25 14.48
N LYS A 98 -11.70 -26.14 14.91
CA LYS A 98 -11.55 -25.76 16.30
C LYS A 98 -12.98 -25.46 16.79
N GLY A 99 -13.81 -26.50 16.80
CA GLY A 99 -15.02 -26.61 17.56
C GLY A 99 -14.51 -26.47 18.97
N ARG A 100 -14.80 -25.29 19.49
CA ARG A 100 -14.66 -24.83 20.86
C ARG A 100 -14.62 -26.02 21.82
N SER A 101 -13.41 -26.50 22.13
CA SER A 101 -13.23 -27.43 23.24
C SER A 101 -13.39 -26.58 24.49
N ALA A 102 -14.62 -26.56 25.01
CA ALA A 102 -14.83 -26.31 26.41
C ALA A 102 -13.97 -27.32 27.18
N THR A 103 -13.30 -26.88 28.24
CA THR A 103 -12.47 -27.69 29.16
C THR A 103 -11.03 -27.99 28.71
N SER A 104 -10.20 -26.96 28.60
CA SER A 104 -8.81 -27.12 29.06
C SER A 104 -8.55 -26.15 30.20
N SER A 105 -8.59 -26.69 31.42
CA SER A 105 -8.22 -26.02 32.66
C SER A 105 -6.74 -25.64 32.62
N THR A 106 -6.44 -24.45 32.12
CA THR A 106 -5.17 -23.77 32.41
C THR A 106 -5.32 -23.05 33.73
N ARG A 107 -4.43 -23.38 34.68
CA ARG A 107 -4.31 -22.70 35.98
C ARG A 107 -4.35 -21.18 35.77
N PRO A 108 -5.19 -20.44 36.51
CA PRO A 108 -5.31 -18.99 36.35
C PRO A 108 -3.96 -18.33 36.66
N LYS A 109 -3.57 -17.40 35.78
CA LYS A 109 -2.37 -16.60 35.96
C LYS A 109 -2.55 -15.72 37.21
N LEU A 110 -1.46 -15.44 37.92
CA LEU A 110 -1.50 -14.59 39.13
C LEU A 110 -2.12 -13.20 38.88
N SER A 111 -2.14 -12.72 37.63
CA SER A 111 -2.85 -11.49 37.24
C SER A 111 -4.34 -11.58 37.54
N ASP A 112 -4.97 -12.70 37.21
CA ASP A 112 -6.42 -12.86 37.27
C ASP A 112 -6.88 -12.89 38.73
N LYS A 113 -6.09 -13.54 39.61
CA LYS A 113 -6.30 -13.49 41.07
C LYS A 113 -6.14 -12.09 41.66
N ARG A 114 -5.25 -11.25 41.10
CA ARG A 114 -5.05 -9.88 41.57
C ARG A 114 -6.20 -8.97 41.14
N THR A 115 -6.73 -9.18 39.95
CA THR A 115 -7.93 -8.49 39.46
C THR A 115 -9.18 -8.91 40.24
N GLU A 116 -9.34 -10.21 40.53
CA GLU A 116 -10.44 -10.72 41.35
C GLU A 116 -10.39 -10.17 42.79
N ALA A 117 -9.21 -10.10 43.40
CA ALA A 117 -9.04 -9.53 44.74
C ALA A 117 -9.34 -8.03 44.79
N LEU A 118 -9.05 -7.28 43.72
CA LEU A 118 -9.38 -5.85 43.63
C LEU A 118 -10.87 -5.61 43.32
N LEU A 119 -11.53 -6.55 42.62
CA LEU A 119 -12.95 -6.47 42.27
C LEU A 119 -13.88 -6.93 43.41
N ALA A 120 -13.39 -7.77 44.34
CA ALA A 120 -14.19 -8.28 45.46
C ALA A 120 -14.50 -7.23 46.55
N THR A 121 -13.82 -6.08 46.55
CA THR A 121 -13.99 -5.01 47.56
C THR A 121 -14.93 -3.88 47.15
N LEU A 122 -15.58 -3.96 45.98
CA LEU A 122 -16.49 -2.89 45.52
C LEU A 122 -17.97 -3.31 45.65
N PRO A 123 -18.84 -2.44 46.20
CA PRO A 123 -20.27 -2.73 46.31
C PRO A 123 -20.93 -2.84 44.92
N PRO A 124 -22.01 -3.63 44.80
CA PRO A 124 -22.63 -3.95 43.52
C PRO A 124 -23.42 -2.74 42.98
N ALA A 125 -22.74 -1.85 42.27
CA ALA A 125 -23.38 -0.81 41.48
C ALA A 125 -22.70 -0.67 40.11
N ALA A 126 -23.45 -1.05 39.07
CA ALA A 126 -23.28 -0.68 37.66
C ALA A 126 -21.92 -0.96 36.99
N THR A 127 -21.54 -2.23 36.86
CA THR A 127 -20.58 -2.65 35.83
C THR A 127 -21.21 -2.55 34.45
N ARG A 128 -20.90 -1.49 33.70
CA ARG A 128 -21.13 -1.42 32.24
C ARG A 128 -20.32 -2.54 31.58
N GLY A 129 -21.00 -3.62 31.21
CA GLY A 129 -20.41 -4.72 30.45
C GLY A 129 -19.93 -4.21 29.09
N HIS A 130 -18.66 -4.43 28.78
CA HIS A 130 -18.21 -4.42 27.39
C HIS A 130 -18.99 -5.50 26.64
N ALA A 131 -19.89 -5.07 25.76
CA ALA A 131 -20.66 -5.97 24.91
C ALA A 131 -19.70 -6.91 24.17
N VAL A 132 -19.82 -8.20 24.44
CA VAL A 132 -19.13 -9.25 23.69
C VAL A 132 -19.59 -9.13 22.25
N ARG A 133 -18.67 -8.82 21.34
CA ARG A 133 -18.97 -8.73 19.90
C ARG A 133 -19.66 -10.00 19.44
N THR A 134 -20.76 -9.85 18.71
CA THR A 134 -21.50 -11.01 18.22
C THR A 134 -20.64 -11.76 17.19
N PRO A 135 -20.83 -13.08 17.02
CA PRO A 135 -20.15 -13.83 15.96
C PRO A 135 -20.37 -13.23 14.55
N ALA A 136 -21.51 -12.58 14.31
CA ALA A 136 -21.80 -11.87 13.07
C ALA A 136 -20.90 -10.63 12.88
N GLU A 137 -20.67 -9.85 13.94
CA GLU A 137 -19.74 -8.70 13.90
C GLU A 137 -18.29 -9.15 13.70
N ILE A 138 -17.90 -10.28 14.29
CA ILE A 138 -16.57 -10.85 14.09
C ILE A 138 -16.40 -11.34 12.64
N ALA A 139 -17.37 -12.07 12.10
CA ALA A 139 -17.36 -12.51 10.70
C ALA A 139 -17.36 -11.32 9.72
N ALA A 140 -18.10 -10.27 10.02
CA ALA A 140 -18.10 -9.05 9.23
C ALA A 140 -16.73 -8.35 9.24
N LEU A 141 -16.04 -8.32 10.39
CA LEU A 141 -14.68 -7.78 10.51
C LEU A 141 -13.65 -8.64 9.75
N GLU A 142 -13.74 -9.96 9.81
CA GLU A 142 -12.83 -10.86 9.08
C GLU A 142 -13.01 -10.76 7.56
N GLN A 143 -14.26 -10.75 7.09
CA GLN A 143 -14.57 -10.53 5.67
C GLN A 143 -14.09 -9.14 5.22
N PHE A 144 -14.25 -8.12 6.07
CA PHE A 144 -13.76 -6.77 5.84
C PHE A 144 -12.22 -6.69 5.70
N PHE A 145 -11.45 -7.43 6.51
CA PHE A 145 -9.99 -7.48 6.31
C PHE A 145 -9.61 -8.20 5.01
N ALA A 146 -10.34 -9.25 4.63
CA ALA A 146 -10.12 -9.96 3.37
C ALA A 146 -10.41 -9.08 2.15
N ASP A 147 -11.51 -8.31 2.18
CA ASP A 147 -11.89 -7.39 1.11
C ASP A 147 -10.87 -6.25 0.97
N ASN A 148 -10.29 -5.77 2.08
CA ASN A 148 -9.21 -4.78 2.05
C ASN A 148 -7.93 -5.28 1.40
N VAL A 149 -7.53 -6.51 1.71
CA VAL A 149 -6.39 -7.14 1.03
C VAL A 149 -6.70 -7.28 -0.47
N ALA A 150 -7.91 -7.71 -0.81
CA ALA A 150 -8.34 -7.88 -2.19
C ALA A 150 -8.43 -6.57 -2.99
N LEU A 151 -8.76 -5.44 -2.35
CA LEU A 151 -8.79 -4.10 -2.95
C LEU A 151 -7.36 -3.58 -3.19
N ASN A 152 -6.48 -3.71 -2.20
CA ASN A 152 -5.06 -3.35 -2.34
C ASN A 152 -4.37 -4.17 -3.44
N GLU A 153 -4.65 -5.48 -3.48
CA GLU A 153 -4.16 -6.36 -4.55
C GLU A 153 -4.78 -6.05 -5.93
N ALA A 154 -6.03 -5.57 -5.98
CA ALA A 154 -6.67 -5.19 -7.25
C ALA A 154 -5.97 -3.97 -7.85
N GLU A 155 -5.71 -2.97 -7.02
CA GLU A 155 -5.02 -1.75 -7.41
C GLU A 155 -3.57 -2.05 -7.79
N ASP A 156 -2.86 -2.89 -7.03
CA ASP A 156 -1.51 -3.37 -7.40
C ASP A 156 -1.51 -4.11 -8.76
N ARG A 157 -2.57 -4.88 -9.06
CA ARG A 157 -2.73 -5.59 -10.35
C ARG A 157 -3.05 -4.65 -11.51
N TYR A 158 -3.88 -3.63 -11.29
CA TYR A 158 -4.18 -2.62 -12.30
C TYR A 158 -2.96 -1.75 -12.60
N ASP A 159 -2.23 -1.36 -11.56
CA ASP A 159 -0.98 -0.62 -11.68
C ASP A 159 0.10 -1.42 -12.43
N ALA A 160 0.20 -2.72 -12.18
CA ALA A 160 1.13 -3.59 -12.90
C ALA A 160 0.73 -3.85 -14.36
N ALA A 161 -0.56 -3.77 -14.69
CA ALA A 161 -1.07 -3.98 -16.04
C ALA A 161 -1.06 -2.71 -16.91
N GLY A 162 -1.03 -1.53 -16.30
CA GLY A 162 -1.11 -0.24 -16.99
C GLY A 162 0.17 0.22 -17.69
N GLU A 163 1.35 -0.32 -17.35
CA GLU A 163 2.63 0.16 -17.92
C GLU A 163 3.02 -0.51 -19.26
N ASP A 164 2.41 -1.65 -19.65
CA ASP A 164 2.68 -2.33 -20.93
C ASP A 164 1.61 -2.08 -22.01
N MET A 165 0.64 -1.19 -21.75
CA MET A 165 -0.41 -0.82 -22.70
C MET A 165 0.05 0.31 -23.63
N GLN A 166 1.13 0.08 -24.38
CA GLN A 166 1.46 0.91 -25.54
C GLN A 166 0.49 0.55 -26.66
N VAL A 167 -0.62 1.27 -26.74
CA VAL A 167 -1.57 1.17 -27.85
C VAL A 167 -0.90 1.82 -29.06
N ASP A 168 -0.50 1.01 -30.04
CA ASP A 168 -0.17 1.51 -31.38
C ASP A 168 -1.43 2.14 -31.97
N VAL A 169 -1.54 3.46 -31.85
CA VAL A 169 -2.58 4.25 -32.50
C VAL A 169 -2.12 4.54 -33.93
N PRO A 170 -2.84 4.09 -34.98
CA PRO A 170 -2.51 4.49 -36.34
C PRO A 170 -2.79 5.98 -36.53
N ALA A 171 -1.80 6.69 -37.08
CA ALA A 171 -1.88 8.11 -37.35
C ALA A 171 -3.04 8.43 -38.32
N THR A 172 -4.02 9.21 -37.86
CA THR A 172 -4.96 9.91 -38.72
C THR A 172 -4.68 11.41 -38.67
N SER A 173 -4.20 11.92 -39.79
CA SER A 173 -4.13 13.34 -40.15
C SER A 173 -5.55 13.89 -40.30
N ASP A 174 -5.91 14.97 -39.60
CA ASP A 174 -6.28 16.24 -40.24
C ASP A 174 -6.73 17.33 -39.25
N SER A 175 -6.13 18.51 -39.43
CA SER A 175 -6.70 19.85 -39.45
C SER A 175 -7.90 20.18 -38.52
N THR A 176 -7.67 21.02 -37.49
CA THR A 176 -8.53 22.18 -37.13
C THR A 176 -7.73 23.17 -36.27
N ALA A 177 -7.79 24.46 -36.62
CA ALA A 177 -7.02 25.58 -36.09
C ALA A 177 -7.39 26.00 -34.63
N PRO A 178 -6.49 26.67 -33.90
CA PRO A 178 -6.76 27.11 -32.52
C PRO A 178 -7.52 28.46 -32.47
N HIS A 179 -8.62 28.48 -31.72
CA HIS A 179 -9.27 29.72 -31.29
C HIS A 179 -8.43 30.43 -30.23
N GLN A 180 -7.85 31.58 -30.59
CA GLN A 180 -7.33 32.55 -29.61
C GLN A 180 -8.49 33.34 -29.01
N LEU A 181 -8.66 33.25 -27.69
CA LEU A 181 -9.52 34.17 -26.94
C LEU A 181 -8.75 35.47 -26.67
N TYR A 182 -9.07 36.52 -27.43
CA TYR A 182 -8.65 37.88 -27.14
C TYR A 182 -9.50 38.45 -25.99
N LEU A 183 -8.89 38.71 -24.84
CA LEU A 183 -9.46 39.59 -23.82
C LEU A 183 -9.27 41.04 -24.27
N SER A 184 -10.36 41.81 -24.28
CA SER A 184 -10.31 43.22 -24.70
C SER A 184 -9.62 44.09 -23.64
N GLU A 185 -8.87 45.08 -24.14
CA GLU A 185 -8.00 46.01 -23.38
C GLU A 185 -8.75 46.81 -22.28
N GLY A 186 -10.09 46.78 -22.27
CA GLY A 186 -10.93 47.36 -21.22
C GLY A 186 -11.12 46.52 -19.96
N GLN A 187 -10.80 45.22 -19.98
CA GLN A 187 -11.00 44.35 -18.81
C GLN A 187 -9.85 44.41 -17.78
N PHE A 188 -8.64 44.77 -18.21
CA PHE A 188 -7.47 44.89 -17.34
C PHE A 188 -7.55 46.07 -16.36
N SER A 189 -8.14 47.20 -16.79
CA SER A 189 -8.27 48.39 -15.94
C SER A 189 -9.25 48.20 -14.77
N ARG A 190 -10.24 47.31 -14.91
CA ARG A 190 -11.23 47.03 -13.84
C ARG A 190 -10.69 46.11 -12.75
N ILE A 191 -9.80 45.19 -13.10
CA ILE A 191 -9.15 44.30 -12.12
C ILE A 191 -8.13 45.09 -11.29
N SER A 192 -7.42 46.02 -11.92
CA SER A 192 -6.42 46.87 -11.26
C SER A 192 -7.03 47.81 -10.21
N SER A 193 -8.24 48.35 -10.44
CA SER A 193 -8.92 49.21 -9.46
C SER A 193 -9.46 48.46 -8.24
N LEU A 194 -9.82 47.18 -8.38
CA LEU A 194 -10.34 46.37 -7.28
C LEU A 194 -9.26 45.95 -6.27
N VAL A 195 -8.01 45.76 -6.75
CA VAL A 195 -6.87 45.39 -5.89
C VAL A 195 -6.33 46.60 -5.09
N LEU A 196 -6.38 47.80 -5.66
CA LEU A 196 -5.95 49.01 -4.94
C LEU A 196 -6.95 49.45 -3.85
N THR A 197 -8.25 49.23 -4.07
CA THR A 197 -9.29 49.62 -3.10
C THR A 197 -9.31 48.70 -1.87
N THR A 198 -8.82 47.45 -1.99
CA THR A 198 -8.79 46.49 -0.87
C THR A 198 -7.59 46.68 0.06
N LEU A 199 -6.51 47.34 -0.38
CA LEU A 199 -5.34 47.60 0.47
C LEU A 199 -5.46 48.87 1.33
N GLN A 200 -6.45 49.72 1.08
CA GLN A 200 -6.62 51.00 1.79
C GLN A 200 -7.56 50.93 3.01
N THR A 201 -8.28 49.82 3.20
CA THR A 201 -9.27 49.65 4.29
C THR A 201 -8.73 48.89 5.50
N SER A 202 -7.48 48.43 5.47
CA SER A 202 -6.83 47.76 6.61
C SER A 202 -6.05 48.78 7.45
N GLY A 203 -6.78 49.57 8.23
CA GLY A 203 -6.21 50.47 9.23
C GLY A 203 -5.56 49.71 10.39
N LEU A 204 -4.31 49.26 10.20
CA LEU A 204 -3.45 48.79 11.29
C LEU A 204 -2.47 49.90 11.65
N ALA A 205 -2.66 50.45 12.85
CA ALA A 205 -1.82 51.47 13.44
C ALA A 205 -0.39 50.96 13.69
N LEU A 206 0.60 51.75 13.27
CA LEU A 206 2.01 51.61 13.64
C LEU A 206 2.17 51.71 15.16
N VAL A 207 2.70 50.67 15.78
CA VAL A 207 3.27 50.73 17.14
C VAL A 207 4.78 50.96 17.01
N PRO A 208 5.38 51.93 17.71
CA PRO A 208 6.81 52.21 17.61
C PRO A 208 7.65 51.10 18.27
N ALA A 209 8.70 50.71 17.56
CA ALA A 209 9.66 49.68 17.96
C ALA A 209 10.48 50.11 19.20
N ALA A 210 10.39 49.34 20.27
CA ALA A 210 11.28 49.45 21.42
C ALA A 210 12.60 48.72 21.14
N HIS A 211 13.71 49.40 21.46
CA HIS A 211 15.08 48.91 21.42
C HIS A 211 15.27 47.57 22.13
N VAL A 212 15.78 46.58 21.40
CA VAL A 212 16.35 45.35 21.97
C VAL A 212 17.87 45.42 21.86
N ALA A 213 18.52 45.24 23.01
CA ALA A 213 19.95 45.34 23.22
C ALA A 213 20.75 44.24 22.49
N GLN A 214 21.92 44.63 21.99
CA GLN A 214 22.99 43.74 21.52
C GLN A 214 23.47 42.79 22.64
N PRO A 215 23.71 41.50 22.35
CA PRO A 215 24.56 40.67 23.17
C PRO A 215 26.05 40.79 22.76
N THR A 216 26.86 40.97 23.79
CA THR A 216 28.31 41.08 23.87
C THR A 216 29.06 39.82 23.38
N PRO A 217 30.27 39.94 22.81
CA PRO A 217 31.04 38.79 22.28
C PRO A 217 31.76 37.95 23.35
N LEU A 218 32.05 36.71 22.93
CA LEU A 218 32.77 35.61 23.59
C LEU A 218 34.08 35.97 24.31
N PRO A 219 34.49 35.13 25.29
CA PRO A 219 35.89 34.84 25.55
C PRO A 219 36.34 33.50 24.94
N SER A 220 37.47 33.56 24.23
CA SER A 220 38.29 32.43 23.78
C SER A 220 38.87 31.64 24.96
N ALA A 221 38.84 30.31 24.86
CA ALA A 221 39.66 29.43 25.70
C ALA A 221 40.41 28.43 24.81
N SER A 222 41.71 28.66 24.71
CA SER A 222 42.72 27.80 24.13
C SER A 222 43.25 26.85 25.21
N SER A 223 43.35 25.54 24.92
CA SER A 223 44.21 24.50 25.51
C SER A 223 43.69 23.15 25.01
N GLY A 224 44.45 22.16 24.56
CA GLY A 224 45.87 21.92 24.48
C GLY A 224 46.04 20.44 24.08
N THR A 225 46.96 20.18 23.14
CA THR A 225 47.83 19.00 23.02
C THR A 225 47.34 17.61 23.49
N ALA A 226 47.22 16.66 22.56
CA ALA A 226 47.94 15.38 22.62
C ALA A 226 47.92 14.69 21.24
N SER A 227 49.08 14.69 20.59
CA SER A 227 49.34 13.95 19.36
C SER A 227 49.69 12.51 19.72
N THR A 228 48.83 11.55 19.35
CA THR A 228 49.17 10.12 19.38
C THR A 228 49.28 9.65 17.94
N GLN A 229 50.52 9.63 17.47
CA GLN A 229 50.94 9.19 16.15
C GLN A 229 50.90 7.66 16.09
N THR A 230 49.78 7.10 15.62
CA THR A 230 49.66 5.66 15.37
C THR A 230 49.98 5.36 13.92
N ARG A 231 50.93 4.44 13.72
CA ARG A 231 51.53 3.99 12.46
C ARG A 231 50.51 3.70 11.34
N PRO A 232 50.84 4.00 10.06
CA PRO A 232 50.06 3.55 8.92
C PRO A 232 50.25 2.03 8.74
N ASN A 233 49.18 1.28 8.97
CA ASN A 233 49.11 -0.13 8.61
C ASN A 233 48.78 -0.20 7.12
N THR A 234 49.79 -0.51 6.31
CA THR A 234 49.69 -0.66 4.85
C THR A 234 48.92 -1.94 4.52
N ALA A 235 47.61 -1.93 4.76
CA ALA A 235 46.71 -2.93 4.21
C ALA A 235 46.55 -2.64 2.72
N LEU A 236 46.96 -3.61 1.88
CA LEU A 236 46.69 -3.64 0.45
C LEU A 236 45.19 -3.39 0.22
N LEU A 237 44.86 -2.18 -0.21
CA LEU A 237 43.52 -1.77 -0.62
C LEU A 237 43.16 -2.57 -1.87
N SER A 238 42.28 -3.55 -1.71
CA SER A 238 41.57 -4.15 -2.84
C SER A 238 40.96 -3.02 -3.68
N PRO A 239 41.08 -3.07 -5.02
CA PRO A 239 40.43 -2.10 -5.90
C PRO A 239 38.95 -1.98 -5.53
N PRO A 240 38.40 -0.77 -5.36
CA PRO A 240 36.99 -0.59 -5.05
C PRO A 240 36.18 -1.30 -6.13
N GLU A 241 35.36 -2.28 -5.72
CA GLU A 241 34.47 -2.97 -6.64
C GLU A 241 33.64 -1.91 -7.40
N PRO A 242 33.52 -2.03 -8.74
CA PRO A 242 32.74 -1.10 -9.51
C PRO A 242 31.32 -1.07 -8.94
N PRO A 243 30.75 0.12 -8.67
CA PRO A 243 29.44 0.22 -8.06
C PRO A 243 28.43 -0.53 -8.91
N THR A 244 27.79 -1.55 -8.30
CA THR A 244 26.73 -2.32 -8.93
C THR A 244 25.66 -1.36 -9.46
N ASP A 245 25.36 -1.46 -10.76
CA ASP A 245 24.50 -0.53 -11.54
C ASP A 245 23.12 -0.28 -10.91
N ALA A 246 22.71 -1.16 -10.00
CA ALA A 246 21.60 -0.96 -9.09
C ALA A 246 21.65 0.41 -8.38
N ASP A 247 22.79 0.86 -7.88
CA ASP A 247 22.84 2.05 -6.99
C ASP A 247 22.59 3.40 -7.70
N ARG A 248 22.50 3.39 -9.03
CA ARG A 248 22.37 4.60 -9.87
C ARG A 248 20.94 4.96 -10.29
N SER A 249 19.93 4.25 -9.78
CA SER A 249 18.55 4.61 -10.12
C SER A 249 18.19 5.96 -9.50
N GLU A 250 18.07 6.98 -10.33
CA GLU A 250 17.60 8.31 -9.99
C GLU A 250 16.10 8.46 -10.25
N ARG A 251 15.45 9.34 -9.51
CA ARG A 251 14.06 9.73 -9.73
C ARG A 251 13.87 11.21 -9.48
N THR A 252 13.12 11.85 -10.37
CA THR A 252 12.70 13.24 -10.24
C THR A 252 11.22 13.32 -9.91
N ILE A 253 10.86 14.14 -8.92
CA ILE A 253 9.48 14.49 -8.60
C ILE A 253 9.36 16.02 -8.58
N SER A 254 8.21 16.56 -8.97
CA SER A 254 7.96 18.01 -8.85
C SER A 254 7.26 18.32 -7.53
N ILE A 255 7.81 19.24 -6.75
CA ILE A 255 7.28 19.71 -5.47
C ILE A 255 6.95 21.19 -5.65
N PHE A 256 5.66 21.52 -5.80
CA PHE A 256 5.18 22.88 -6.08
C PHE A 256 5.91 23.57 -7.25
N GLY A 257 6.11 22.84 -8.35
CA GLY A 257 6.79 23.35 -9.55
C GLY A 257 8.32 23.33 -9.49
N THR A 258 8.91 22.91 -8.38
CA THR A 258 10.37 22.69 -8.26
C THR A 258 10.69 21.21 -8.43
N ASP A 259 11.50 20.89 -9.44
CA ASP A 259 11.96 19.52 -9.66
C ASP A 259 13.01 19.12 -8.61
N PHE A 260 12.78 17.98 -7.98
CA PHE A 260 13.63 17.40 -6.96
C PHE A 260 14.06 16.00 -7.41
N THR A 261 15.36 15.84 -7.65
CA THR A 261 15.98 14.58 -8.07
C THR A 261 16.69 13.91 -6.91
N PHE A 262 16.46 12.61 -6.70
CA PHE A 262 17.10 11.83 -5.65
C PHE A 262 17.45 10.42 -6.10
N LEU A 263 18.49 9.85 -5.47
CA LEU A 263 18.93 8.48 -5.69
C LEU A 263 18.12 7.51 -4.84
N TYR A 264 17.85 6.32 -5.39
CA TYR A 264 17.19 5.23 -4.65
C TYR A 264 17.90 4.88 -3.33
N SER A 265 19.23 4.92 -3.34
CA SER A 265 20.09 4.60 -2.19
C SER A 265 19.95 5.60 -1.04
N LYS A 266 19.40 6.79 -1.31
CA LYS A 266 19.12 7.84 -0.32
C LYS A 266 17.67 7.82 0.17
N LEU A 267 16.83 6.94 -0.35
CA LEU A 267 15.44 6.83 0.06
C LEU A 267 15.37 6.11 1.42
N PRO A 268 14.85 6.72 2.49
CA PRO A 268 14.68 6.03 3.78
C PRO A 268 13.49 5.06 3.75
N ASP A 269 13.29 4.32 4.83
CA ASP A 269 12.03 3.63 5.06
C ASP A 269 10.91 4.65 5.37
N PRO A 270 9.67 4.42 4.89
CA PRO A 270 8.56 5.33 5.09
C PRO A 270 8.22 5.43 6.59
N PRO A 271 8.21 6.64 7.16
CA PRO A 271 7.96 6.84 8.58
C PRO A 271 6.52 6.50 8.95
N THR A 272 6.32 6.04 10.18
CA THR A 272 4.99 5.82 10.74
C THR A 272 4.39 7.15 11.16
N VAL A 273 3.42 7.65 10.40
CA VAL A 273 2.73 8.91 10.69
C VAL A 273 1.62 8.68 11.72
N GLN A 274 1.80 9.20 12.93
CA GLN A 274 0.80 9.22 13.99
C GLN A 274 0.14 10.59 14.04
N VAL A 275 -0.85 10.83 13.17
CA VAL A 275 -1.69 12.03 13.24
C VAL A 275 -3.10 11.55 13.56
N THR A 276 -3.35 11.33 14.85
CA THR A 276 -4.57 10.69 15.35
C THR A 276 -5.57 11.66 15.95
N GLU A 277 -5.29 12.96 15.96
CA GLU A 277 -6.16 13.93 16.64
C GLU A 277 -6.38 15.22 15.83
N ASN A 278 -5.37 15.69 15.09
CA ASN A 278 -5.46 16.95 14.35
C ASN A 278 -5.59 16.73 12.85
N ILE A 279 -6.82 16.74 12.34
CA ILE A 279 -7.12 16.56 10.91
C ILE A 279 -6.60 17.73 10.06
N SER A 280 -6.61 18.95 10.59
CA SER A 280 -6.09 20.15 9.94
C SER A 280 -4.58 20.05 9.71
N LEU A 281 -3.84 19.52 10.70
CA LEU A 281 -2.41 19.24 10.57
C LEU A 281 -2.13 18.16 9.53
N LEU A 282 -2.95 17.10 9.49
CA LEU A 282 -2.83 16.07 8.46
C LEU A 282 -3.05 16.65 7.05
N ALA A 283 -4.05 17.53 6.90
CA ALA A 283 -4.35 18.19 5.63
C ALA A 283 -3.23 19.12 5.17
N ALA A 284 -2.59 19.85 6.09
CA ALA A 284 -1.40 20.67 5.79
C ALA A 284 -0.21 19.80 5.34
N HIS A 285 0.03 18.66 6.00
CA HIS A 285 1.10 17.73 5.63
C HIS A 285 0.86 17.00 4.30
N TRP A 286 -0.40 16.95 3.84
CA TRP A 286 -0.75 16.32 2.58
C TRP A 286 -0.10 17.03 1.39
N GLY A 287 -0.11 18.36 1.40
CA GLY A 287 0.62 19.20 0.44
C GLY A 287 -0.12 19.58 -0.84
N ASP A 288 -1.45 19.60 -0.85
CA ASP A 288 -2.20 20.13 -2.01
C ASP A 288 -2.11 21.65 -2.11
N ASN A 289 -1.91 22.33 -0.96
CA ASN A 289 -1.79 23.79 -0.88
C ASN A 289 -0.38 24.17 -0.41
N GLU A 290 0.34 24.94 -1.22
CA GLU A 290 1.71 25.36 -0.91
C GLU A 290 1.78 26.19 0.38
N ASN A 291 0.82 27.08 0.61
CA ASN A 291 0.81 27.93 1.79
C ASN A 291 0.62 27.11 3.06
N GLU A 292 -0.30 26.14 3.06
CA GLU A 292 -0.48 25.25 4.21
C GLU A 292 0.73 24.34 4.42
N TRP A 293 1.28 23.79 3.34
CA TRP A 293 2.47 22.94 3.41
C TRP A 293 3.66 23.68 4.04
N ARG A 294 3.91 24.94 3.65
CA ARG A 294 5.00 25.76 4.20
C ARG A 294 4.93 25.88 5.72
N THR A 295 3.73 25.91 6.31
CA THR A 295 3.57 26.00 7.78
C THR A 295 4.06 24.75 8.52
N VAL A 296 4.04 23.59 7.87
CA VAL A 296 4.41 22.28 8.46
C VAL A 296 5.67 21.66 7.84
N GLN A 297 6.32 22.39 6.92
CA GLN A 297 7.48 21.90 6.18
C GLN A 297 8.65 21.52 7.10
N ALA A 298 8.86 22.30 8.18
CA ALA A 298 9.90 22.06 9.18
C ALA A 298 9.66 20.78 10.00
N SER A 299 8.40 20.33 10.11
CA SER A 299 8.00 19.11 10.82
C SER A 299 7.57 18.00 9.89
N ALA A 300 8.00 18.03 8.63
CA ALA A 300 7.65 17.02 7.64
C ALA A 300 8.05 15.61 8.08
N PHE A 301 7.16 14.64 7.86
CA PHE A 301 7.41 13.26 8.25
C PHE A 301 8.56 12.63 7.47
N LEU A 302 8.70 12.97 6.18
CA LEU A 302 9.71 12.41 5.29
C LEU A 302 10.63 13.51 4.79
N VAL A 303 11.94 13.31 4.98
CA VAL A 303 13.00 14.18 4.47
C VAL A 303 13.98 13.32 3.67
N ILE A 304 14.23 13.70 2.42
CA ILE A 304 15.19 13.02 1.53
C ILE A 304 16.28 14.03 1.18
N ALA A 305 17.53 13.73 1.50
CA ALA A 305 18.68 14.62 1.23
C ALA A 305 18.49 16.07 1.71
N GLY A 306 17.81 16.26 2.86
CA GLY A 306 17.51 17.58 3.42
C GLY A 306 16.23 18.24 2.88
N THR A 307 15.56 17.64 1.90
CA THR A 307 14.31 18.16 1.32
C THR A 307 13.09 17.48 1.93
N SER A 308 12.22 18.28 2.54
CA SER A 308 10.93 17.84 3.09
C SER A 308 9.96 17.43 1.99
N ILE A 309 9.36 16.25 2.12
CA ILE A 309 8.46 15.68 1.12
C ILE A 309 7.01 15.63 1.65
N PRO A 310 6.05 16.30 0.98
CA PRO A 310 4.64 16.20 1.32
C PRO A 310 4.10 14.78 1.28
N LEU A 311 3.14 14.47 2.14
CA LEU A 311 2.57 13.13 2.26
C LEU A 311 1.85 12.68 0.98
N GLY A 312 1.20 13.58 0.25
CA GLY A 312 0.54 13.28 -1.03
C GLY A 312 1.52 12.76 -2.10
N LEU A 313 2.78 13.17 -2.05
CA LEU A 313 3.80 12.77 -3.03
C LEU A 313 4.46 11.42 -2.72
N TRP A 314 4.16 10.78 -1.59
CA TRP A 314 4.80 9.51 -1.21
C TRP A 314 4.58 8.39 -2.23
N LYS A 315 3.41 8.33 -2.89
CA LYS A 315 3.16 7.36 -3.97
C LYS A 315 4.20 7.52 -5.09
N ARG A 316 4.48 8.76 -5.52
CA ARG A 316 5.48 9.06 -6.57
C ARG A 316 6.90 8.79 -6.11
N VAL A 317 7.19 8.92 -4.82
CA VAL A 317 8.51 8.63 -4.24
C VAL A 317 8.80 7.12 -4.20
N TYR A 318 7.84 6.31 -3.74
CA TYR A 318 8.09 4.91 -3.43
C TYR A 318 7.61 3.91 -4.50
N LYS A 319 6.66 4.26 -5.39
CA LYS A 319 6.07 3.33 -6.37
C LYS A 319 6.88 3.26 -7.68
N GLY A 320 6.99 2.09 -8.33
CA GLY A 320 7.49 2.00 -9.72
C GLY A 320 9.02 2.00 -9.88
N TRP A 321 9.77 1.57 -8.86
CA TRP A 321 11.20 1.34 -9.01
C TRP A 321 11.42 0.03 -9.76
N LYS A 322 11.79 0.10 -11.04
CA LYS A 322 11.97 -1.08 -11.91
C LYS A 322 12.97 -2.07 -11.32
N GLY A 323 12.65 -3.36 -11.44
CA GLY A 323 13.49 -4.44 -10.92
C GLY A 323 13.53 -4.55 -9.39
N ARG A 324 12.76 -3.73 -8.67
CA ARG A 324 12.75 -3.70 -7.21
C ARG A 324 11.33 -3.91 -6.71
N ASN A 325 11.08 -5.08 -6.12
CA ASN A 325 9.87 -5.32 -5.36
C ASN A 325 9.96 -4.57 -4.03
N ASP A 326 9.82 -3.24 -4.09
CA ASP A 326 10.07 -2.36 -2.96
C ASP A 326 9.00 -2.56 -1.88
N ALA A 327 9.38 -3.34 -0.87
CA ALA A 327 8.53 -3.64 0.28
C ALA A 327 8.15 -2.38 1.08
N ARG A 328 8.87 -1.26 0.90
CA ARG A 328 8.59 0.02 1.57
C ARG A 328 7.24 0.58 1.16
N TRP A 329 6.98 0.68 -0.15
CA TRP A 329 5.69 1.17 -0.63
C TRP A 329 4.55 0.28 -0.14
N LYS A 330 4.72 -1.04 -0.21
CA LYS A 330 3.71 -2.01 0.23
C LYS A 330 3.29 -1.81 1.68
N LYS A 331 4.22 -1.45 2.57
CA LYS A 331 3.93 -1.15 3.99
C LYS A 331 3.24 0.21 4.16
N ALA A 332 3.65 1.23 3.39
CA ALA A 332 3.11 2.58 3.50
C ALA A 332 1.76 2.79 2.80
N LYS A 333 1.46 1.98 1.77
CA LYS A 333 0.31 2.16 0.87
C LYS A 333 -1.02 2.20 1.63
N GLY A 334 -1.30 1.21 2.49
CA GLY A 334 -2.58 1.14 3.22
C GLY A 334 -2.85 2.41 4.06
N PRO A 335 -1.96 2.75 5.02
CA PRO A 335 -2.10 3.98 5.81
C PRO A 335 -2.11 5.27 4.97
N TRP A 336 -1.37 5.31 3.86
CA TRP A 336 -1.39 6.45 2.93
C TRP A 336 -2.76 6.62 2.28
N ILE A 337 -3.36 5.53 1.77
CA ILE A 337 -4.71 5.54 1.16
C ILE A 337 -5.75 6.02 2.17
N GLU A 338 -5.70 5.52 3.42
CA GLU A 338 -6.65 5.95 4.46
C GLU A 338 -6.55 7.45 4.75
N ARG A 339 -5.33 7.99 4.83
CA ARG A 339 -5.10 9.43 5.01
C ARG A 339 -5.55 10.25 3.81
N LYS A 340 -5.34 9.77 2.58
CA LYS A 340 -5.85 10.40 1.35
C LYS A 340 -7.34 10.69 1.47
N PHE A 341 -8.12 9.67 1.84
CA PHE A 341 -9.57 9.80 1.93
C PHE A 341 -10.03 10.66 3.12
N LEU A 342 -9.30 10.64 4.23
CA LEU A 342 -9.56 11.54 5.36
C LEU A 342 -9.35 13.00 4.96
N VAL A 343 -8.23 13.31 4.31
CA VAL A 343 -7.93 14.68 3.83
C VAL A 343 -8.96 15.11 2.81
N ALA A 344 -9.31 14.27 1.83
CA ALA A 344 -10.36 14.58 0.85
C ALA A 344 -11.72 14.88 1.53
N ALA A 345 -12.11 14.08 2.52
CA ALA A 345 -13.35 14.31 3.27
C ALA A 345 -13.31 15.62 4.09
N PHE A 346 -12.15 15.95 4.66
CA PHE A 346 -11.92 17.22 5.36
C PHE A 346 -12.02 18.43 4.43
N ARG A 347 -11.35 18.38 3.27
CA ARG A 347 -11.43 19.44 2.26
C ARG A 347 -12.87 19.65 1.79
N LYS A 348 -13.61 18.56 1.60
CA LYS A 348 -15.03 18.62 1.22
C LYS A 348 -15.91 19.27 2.29
N ALA A 349 -15.60 19.08 3.57
CA ALA A 349 -16.32 19.74 4.65
C ALA A 349 -16.00 21.24 4.73
N GLY A 350 -14.85 21.67 4.19
CA GLY A 350 -14.42 23.07 4.12
C GLY A 350 -13.90 23.64 5.43
N THR A 351 -14.46 23.22 6.58
CA THR A 351 -14.03 23.63 7.92
C THR A 351 -13.90 22.44 8.86
N GLU A 352 -13.06 22.59 9.90
CA GLU A 352 -12.88 21.57 10.93
C GLU A 352 -14.18 21.32 11.72
N ALA A 353 -14.95 22.38 12.02
CA ALA A 353 -16.23 22.25 12.69
C ALA A 353 -17.23 21.42 11.86
N ALA A 354 -17.37 21.70 10.56
CA ALA A 354 -18.26 20.93 9.69
C ALA A 354 -17.81 19.48 9.49
N PHE A 355 -16.49 19.24 9.48
CA PHE A 355 -15.96 17.88 9.42
C PHE A 355 -16.34 17.10 10.68
N TRP A 356 -16.12 17.67 11.86
CA TRP A 356 -16.45 17.01 13.10
C TRP A 356 -17.96 16.91 13.35
N GLU A 357 -18.76 17.88 12.93
CA GLU A 357 -20.23 17.76 12.94
C GLU A 357 -20.69 16.51 12.17
N ARG A 358 -20.11 16.26 10.99
CA ARG A 358 -20.40 15.06 10.20
C ARG A 358 -19.88 13.76 10.83
N PHE A 359 -18.76 13.84 11.56
CA PHE A 359 -18.08 12.70 12.15
C PHE A 359 -18.10 12.72 13.68
N SER A 360 -19.21 13.15 14.26
CA SER A 360 -19.49 13.02 15.70
C SER A 360 -20.61 12.02 15.93
N ASP A 361 -20.66 11.45 17.13
CA ASP A 361 -21.76 10.60 17.55
C ASP A 361 -22.98 11.43 18.00
N ALA A 362 -24.06 10.75 18.42
CA ALA A 362 -25.28 11.41 18.87
C ALA A 362 -25.10 12.27 20.14
N LYS A 363 -23.96 12.17 20.84
CA LYS A 363 -23.62 12.98 22.01
C LYS A 363 -22.74 14.18 21.65
N GLY A 364 -22.34 14.30 20.38
CA GLY A 364 -21.38 15.29 19.93
C GLY A 364 -19.92 14.91 20.20
N GLU A 365 -19.62 13.66 20.59
CA GLU A 365 -18.24 13.20 20.73
C GLU A 365 -17.68 12.80 19.35
N HIS A 366 -16.47 13.27 19.04
CA HIS A 366 -15.81 12.97 17.78
C HIS A 366 -15.59 11.46 17.63
N LEU A 367 -15.89 10.93 16.44
CA LEU A 367 -15.60 9.54 16.12
C LEU A 367 -14.08 9.35 16.00
N GLY A 368 -13.57 8.25 16.57
CA GLY A 368 -12.17 7.87 16.37
C GLY A 368 -11.85 7.60 14.89
N PHE A 369 -10.60 7.84 14.50
CA PHE A 369 -10.13 7.74 13.10
C PHE A 369 -10.56 6.45 12.39
N THR A 370 -10.43 5.29 13.05
CA THR A 370 -10.87 4.00 12.48
C THR A 370 -12.35 4.00 12.10
N LYS A 371 -13.22 4.56 12.94
CA LYS A 371 -14.66 4.65 12.65
C LYS A 371 -14.93 5.58 11.47
N ILE A 372 -14.18 6.68 11.37
CA ILE A 372 -14.28 7.63 10.25
C ILE A 372 -13.83 6.96 8.96
N THR A 373 -12.67 6.30 8.94
CA THR A 373 -12.17 5.59 7.74
C THR A 373 -13.13 4.48 7.31
N ASP A 374 -13.75 3.77 8.26
CA ASP A 374 -14.75 2.74 7.96
C ASP A 374 -16.04 3.32 7.38
N ALA A 375 -16.49 4.48 7.90
CA ALA A 375 -17.63 5.20 7.35
C ALA A 375 -17.35 5.69 5.92
N LEU A 376 -16.17 6.27 5.69
CA LEU A 376 -15.72 6.72 4.36
C LEU A 376 -15.60 5.54 3.39
N ARG A 377 -15.03 4.40 3.82
CA ARG A 377 -14.92 3.19 3.00
C ARG A 377 -16.30 2.66 2.61
N ARG A 378 -17.24 2.55 3.55
CA ARG A 378 -18.62 2.14 3.26
C ARG A 378 -19.32 3.09 2.28
N ALA A 379 -19.15 4.40 2.46
CA ALA A 379 -19.71 5.38 1.54
C ALA A 379 -19.19 5.19 0.10
N ARG A 380 -17.89 4.94 -0.07
CA ARG A 380 -17.29 4.64 -1.39
C ARG A 380 -17.79 3.33 -1.99
N CYS A 381 -17.88 2.26 -1.20
CA CYS A 381 -18.44 0.99 -1.67
C CYS A 381 -19.89 1.16 -2.15
N ASN A 382 -20.71 1.90 -1.40
CA ASN A 382 -22.10 2.16 -1.78
C ASN A 382 -22.20 3.02 -3.05
N ALA A 383 -21.35 4.05 -3.18
CA ALA A 383 -21.27 4.85 -4.40
C ALA A 383 -20.85 4.00 -5.61
N ALA A 384 -19.82 3.17 -5.45
CA ALA A 384 -19.37 2.23 -6.48
C ALA A 384 -20.48 1.28 -6.94
N ALA A 385 -21.23 0.72 -5.98
CA ALA A 385 -22.35 -0.16 -6.27
C ALA A 385 -23.44 0.56 -7.09
N ARG A 386 -23.84 1.78 -6.69
CA ARG A 386 -24.81 2.59 -7.45
C ARG A 386 -24.33 2.90 -8.87
N ILE A 387 -23.05 3.25 -9.03
CA ILE A 387 -22.47 3.51 -10.36
C ILE A 387 -22.44 2.21 -11.19
N ALA A 388 -22.07 1.08 -10.60
CA ALA A 388 -22.03 -0.20 -11.28
C ALA A 388 -23.43 -0.68 -11.71
N GLU A 389 -24.45 -0.50 -10.86
CA GLU A 389 -25.85 -0.75 -11.23
C GLU A 389 -26.29 0.14 -12.39
N ARG A 390 -25.97 1.43 -12.34
CA ARG A 390 -26.26 2.37 -13.44
C ARG A 390 -25.55 1.96 -14.74
N ALA A 391 -24.29 1.54 -14.66
CA ALA A 391 -23.53 1.03 -15.80
C ALA A 391 -24.19 -0.21 -16.41
N LYS A 392 -24.59 -1.17 -15.58
CA LYS A 392 -25.30 -2.38 -16.02
C LYS A 392 -26.63 -2.03 -16.70
N ALA A 393 -27.41 -1.11 -16.12
CA ALA A 393 -28.67 -0.67 -16.67
C ALA A 393 -28.52 0.08 -18.00
N GLN A 394 -27.54 0.98 -18.11
CA GLN A 394 -27.32 1.79 -19.31
C GLN A 394 -26.78 0.98 -20.49
N TYR A 395 -25.81 0.10 -20.25
CA TYR A 395 -25.17 -0.65 -21.33
C TYR A 395 -25.92 -1.94 -21.68
N GLY A 396 -26.72 -2.50 -20.76
CA GLY A 396 -27.57 -3.67 -21.01
C GLY A 396 -26.81 -4.81 -21.70
N ALA A 397 -27.25 -5.18 -22.91
CA ALA A 397 -26.61 -6.23 -23.71
C ALA A 397 -25.16 -5.92 -24.14
N SER A 398 -24.77 -4.64 -24.18
CA SER A 398 -23.40 -4.21 -24.52
C SER A 398 -22.46 -4.12 -23.30
N PHE A 399 -22.94 -4.46 -22.10
CA PHE A 399 -22.15 -4.37 -20.87
C PHE A 399 -20.89 -5.24 -20.94
N ASP A 400 -21.02 -6.50 -21.34
CA ASP A 400 -19.88 -7.44 -21.45
C ASP A 400 -18.85 -6.98 -22.49
N ASP A 401 -19.29 -6.21 -23.49
CA ASP A 401 -18.39 -5.66 -24.48
C ASP A 401 -17.55 -4.51 -23.89
N LYS A 402 -18.22 -3.53 -23.27
CA LYS A 402 -17.60 -2.32 -22.73
C LYS A 402 -16.82 -2.54 -21.42
N PHE A 403 -17.27 -3.48 -20.60
CA PHE A 403 -16.68 -3.83 -19.31
C PHE A 403 -15.93 -5.17 -19.37
N GLY A 404 -15.55 -5.60 -20.58
CA GLY A 404 -14.69 -6.76 -20.81
C GLY A 404 -13.20 -6.41 -20.73
N TYR A 405 -12.38 -7.36 -20.32
CA TYR A 405 -10.92 -7.32 -20.43
C TYR A 405 -10.39 -8.70 -20.85
N ILE A 406 -9.19 -8.75 -21.43
CA ILE A 406 -8.56 -10.01 -21.83
C ILE A 406 -7.63 -10.48 -20.71
N LYS A 407 -7.84 -11.70 -20.23
CA LYS A 407 -6.98 -12.36 -19.24
C LYS A 407 -6.56 -13.72 -19.77
N SER A 408 -5.25 -13.89 -20.00
CA SER A 408 -4.69 -15.14 -20.51
C SER A 408 -5.36 -15.61 -21.82
N GLY A 409 -5.58 -14.68 -22.76
CA GLY A 409 -6.23 -14.97 -24.05
C GLY A 409 -7.74 -15.19 -23.98
N LYS A 410 -8.36 -15.10 -22.79
CA LYS A 410 -9.81 -15.25 -22.62
C LYS A 410 -10.45 -13.91 -22.28
N ARG A 411 -11.59 -13.61 -22.89
CA ARG A 411 -12.41 -12.45 -22.51
C ARG A 411 -13.05 -12.72 -21.15
N CYS A 412 -12.92 -11.78 -20.23
CA CYS A 412 -13.52 -11.79 -18.90
C CYS A 412 -14.27 -10.48 -18.70
N VAL A 413 -15.42 -10.52 -18.03
CA VAL A 413 -16.19 -9.31 -17.70
C VAL A 413 -15.79 -8.83 -16.31
N LEU A 414 -15.72 -7.53 -16.11
CA LEU A 414 -15.50 -6.92 -14.79
C LEU A 414 -16.69 -7.26 -13.89
N SER A 415 -16.41 -7.95 -12.78
CA SER A 415 -17.44 -8.36 -11.81
C SER A 415 -17.50 -7.49 -10.56
N ARG A 416 -16.44 -6.72 -10.29
CA ARG A 416 -16.31 -5.93 -9.06
C ARG A 416 -16.87 -4.53 -9.27
N ASP A 417 -17.76 -4.10 -8.38
CA ASP A 417 -18.45 -2.81 -8.53
C ASP A 417 -17.48 -1.63 -8.63
N HIS A 418 -16.39 -1.60 -7.87
CA HIS A 418 -15.39 -0.53 -7.99
C HIS A 418 -14.67 -0.52 -9.35
N ALA A 419 -14.40 -1.69 -9.92
CA ALA A 419 -13.73 -1.76 -11.23
C ALA A 419 -14.70 -1.34 -12.35
N ILE A 420 -15.98 -1.74 -12.23
CA ILE A 420 -17.05 -1.30 -13.13
C ILE A 420 -17.23 0.22 -13.00
N ALA A 421 -17.33 0.75 -11.78
CA ALA A 421 -17.51 2.18 -11.55
C ALA A 421 -16.37 3.02 -12.14
N LYS A 422 -15.11 2.60 -11.92
CA LYS A 422 -13.95 3.25 -12.54
C LYS A 422 -14.04 3.24 -14.06
N LYS A 423 -14.31 2.07 -14.67
CA LYS A 423 -14.41 1.95 -16.13
C LYS A 423 -15.55 2.77 -16.71
N TYR A 424 -16.66 2.90 -15.97
CA TYR A 424 -17.80 3.70 -16.36
C TYR A 424 -17.46 5.20 -16.42
N ILE A 425 -16.63 5.68 -15.49
CA ILE A 425 -16.09 7.06 -15.47
C ILE A 425 -15.11 7.29 -16.61
N GLU A 426 -14.18 6.37 -16.84
CA GLU A 426 -13.21 6.44 -17.96
C GLU A 426 -13.88 6.55 -19.34
N LEU A 427 -15.08 5.99 -19.49
CA LEU A 427 -15.87 6.07 -20.71
C LEU A 427 -16.56 7.44 -20.92
N GLY A 428 -16.33 8.41 -20.02
CA GLY A 428 -16.85 9.78 -20.14
C GLY A 428 -18.34 9.91 -19.83
N ASN A 429 -18.93 8.94 -19.12
CA ASN A 429 -20.35 9.02 -18.76
C ASN A 429 -20.57 10.08 -17.67
N GLU A 430 -21.60 10.91 -17.83
CA GLU A 430 -21.97 11.92 -16.85
C GLU A 430 -22.45 11.28 -15.54
N LEU A 431 -21.60 11.39 -14.51
CA LEU A 431 -22.00 11.12 -13.13
C LEU A 431 -22.76 12.32 -12.57
N SER A 432 -23.84 12.05 -11.84
CA SER A 432 -24.42 13.09 -10.99
C SER A 432 -23.38 13.50 -9.94
N ALA A 433 -23.39 14.79 -9.54
CA ALA A 433 -22.47 15.32 -8.53
C ALA A 433 -22.45 14.44 -7.25
N GLU A 434 -23.61 13.92 -6.85
CA GLU A 434 -23.75 13.01 -5.70
C GLU A 434 -22.93 11.72 -5.82
N LEU A 435 -22.79 11.15 -7.04
CA LEU A 435 -22.04 9.92 -7.30
C LEU A 435 -20.56 10.21 -7.58
N ALA A 436 -20.25 11.34 -8.23
CA ALA A 436 -18.89 11.78 -8.50
C ALA A 436 -18.11 12.05 -7.21
N ASP A 437 -18.79 12.59 -6.20
CA ASP A 437 -18.24 12.95 -4.90
C ASP A 437 -17.60 11.78 -4.12
N GLY A 438 -17.99 10.54 -4.40
CA GLY A 438 -17.39 9.35 -3.79
C GLY A 438 -16.15 8.83 -4.50
N TYR A 439 -15.92 9.25 -5.74
CA TYR A 439 -15.03 8.57 -6.69
C TYR A 439 -13.96 9.47 -7.34
N ALA A 440 -14.24 10.76 -7.55
CA ALA A 440 -13.40 11.68 -8.32
C ALA A 440 -12.02 11.99 -7.71
N SER A 441 -11.69 11.46 -6.52
CA SER A 441 -10.39 11.71 -5.86
C SER A 441 -9.33 10.66 -6.18
N GLU A 442 -9.60 9.65 -7.00
CA GLU A 442 -8.65 8.55 -7.23
C GLU A 442 -7.56 8.81 -8.29
N GLU A 443 -7.73 9.77 -9.22
CA GLU A 443 -6.93 9.85 -10.46
C GLU A 443 -5.65 10.70 -10.45
N GLU A 444 -5.27 11.36 -9.36
CA GLU A 444 -4.01 12.16 -9.29
C GLU A 444 -2.83 11.50 -8.54
#